data_AF-A0A7C2GG62-F1
#
_entry.id   AF-A0A7C2GG62-F1
#
_cell.length_a   1.000
_cell.length_b   1.000
_cell.length_c   1.000
_cell.angle_alpha   90.00
_cell.angle_beta   90.00
_cell.angle_gamma   90.00
#
_symmetry.space_group_name_H-M   'P 1'
#
loop_
_entity.id
_entity.type
_entity.pdbx_description
1 polymer ?
#
loop_
_entity_poly.entity_id
_entity_poly.type
_entity_poly.pdbx_seq_one_letter_code
_entity_poly.pdbx_strand_id
1 'polypeptide(L)'
;MEVALGFVVLLYGLADLLFRFLGLGAYAHGSRRLPLVALTFDDGPSERTEALLALLGRHGVKATFFVTGKRARERPDLVERIRREGHQVEDHGEWHQAWRLLLPWLEWRHMAANPGRYYRPPHGLHTPFTRLFARALGKRVALWDLEGKDWLPLPPEALAHRLLVYLRPGSVVLLHDGPERTLRLLEAALPEMLRLGYRPVTLDELTPRPLTPRLALIRGLQGFEERYNRKRRVERAGLGPFDLFRLERRPFPGPDLPGLPRGTPAMELHLESQRAMELTPLEAIRHARESLRRVAERVARDPEVALVYGYSHLAPGGRFFGFRTAPLPPWPGLVHSLAGAWFLWLYRGELPRGGRLLAELAYLTREELLRRFPPSTPASPPPAPGEPGSPPGGGPA
;
A
#
# COMPACT_ATOMS: atom_id res chain seq x y z
N MET A 1 -33.64 -30.19 -4.00
CA MET A 1 -32.21 -30.25 -3.60
C MET A 1 -31.37 -29.18 -4.29
N GLU A 2 -31.53 -28.96 -5.58
CA GLU A 2 -30.75 -27.97 -6.35
C GLU A 2 -30.89 -26.53 -5.84
N VAL A 3 -32.11 -26.09 -5.50
CA VAL A 3 -32.35 -24.75 -4.93
C VAL A 3 -31.62 -24.56 -3.59
N ALA A 4 -31.64 -25.58 -2.73
CA ALA A 4 -30.96 -25.54 -1.44
C ALA A 4 -29.43 -25.51 -1.60
N LEU A 5 -28.88 -26.31 -2.51
CA LEU A 5 -27.46 -26.29 -2.85
C LEU A 5 -27.05 -24.92 -3.43
N GLY A 6 -27.84 -24.36 -4.34
CA GLY A 6 -27.62 -23.04 -4.91
C GLY A 6 -27.58 -21.94 -3.85
N PHE A 7 -28.51 -22.01 -2.88
CA PHE A 7 -28.52 -21.07 -1.75
C PHE A 7 -27.27 -21.20 -0.87
N VAL A 8 -26.80 -22.42 -0.58
CA VAL A 8 -25.56 -22.65 0.18
C VAL A 8 -24.35 -22.08 -0.56
N VAL A 9 -24.21 -22.36 -1.86
CA VAL A 9 -23.10 -21.83 -2.68
C VAL A 9 -23.13 -20.31 -2.69
N LEU A 10 -24.30 -19.70 -2.87
CA LEU A 10 -24.47 -18.25 -2.82
C LEU A 10 -24.05 -17.67 -1.46
N LEU A 11 -24.49 -18.29 -0.37
CA LEU A 11 -24.19 -17.83 0.98
C LEU A 11 -22.68 -17.87 1.28
N TYR A 12 -21.99 -18.96 0.90
CA TYR A 12 -20.53 -19.07 1.05
C TYR A 12 -19.79 -18.10 0.13
N GLY A 13 -20.20 -17.98 -1.13
CA GLY A 13 -19.61 -17.02 -2.06
C GLY A 13 -19.78 -15.57 -1.60
N LEU A 14 -20.93 -15.22 -1.06
CA LEU A 14 -21.19 -13.90 -0.50
C LEU A 14 -20.35 -13.65 0.77
N ALA A 15 -20.22 -14.64 1.66
CA ALA A 15 -19.37 -14.53 2.83
C ALA A 15 -17.89 -14.33 2.44
N ASP A 16 -17.41 -15.07 1.45
CA ASP A 16 -16.05 -14.91 0.93
C ASP A 16 -15.85 -13.52 0.28
N LEU A 17 -16.80 -13.06 -0.52
CA LEU A 17 -16.76 -11.72 -1.12
C LEU A 17 -16.72 -10.62 -0.04
N LEU A 18 -17.65 -10.66 0.92
CA LEU A 18 -17.78 -9.62 1.94
C LEU A 18 -16.62 -9.64 2.94
N PHE A 19 -16.19 -10.82 3.38
CA PHE A 19 -15.27 -10.96 4.51
C PHE A 19 -13.84 -11.30 4.11
N ARG A 20 -13.59 -12.04 3.01
CA ARG A 20 -12.23 -12.24 2.48
C ARG A 20 -11.83 -11.15 1.51
N PHE A 21 -12.63 -10.91 0.46
CA PHE A 21 -12.24 -10.00 -0.63
C PHE A 21 -12.36 -8.52 -0.21
N LEU A 22 -13.50 -8.10 0.34
CA LEU A 22 -13.66 -6.74 0.88
C LEU A 22 -13.03 -6.60 2.26
N GLY A 23 -12.99 -7.68 3.07
CA GLY A 23 -12.40 -7.62 4.41
C GLY A 23 -13.31 -6.91 5.41
N LEU A 24 -14.62 -6.86 5.17
CA LEU A 24 -15.55 -6.11 6.00
C LEU A 24 -15.42 -6.55 7.46
N GLY A 25 -15.11 -5.60 8.34
CA GLY A 25 -14.91 -5.79 9.77
C GLY A 25 -13.70 -6.63 10.19
N ALA A 26 -12.81 -6.99 9.25
CA ALA A 26 -11.51 -7.58 9.56
C ALA A 26 -10.50 -6.51 9.99
N TYR A 27 -9.46 -6.93 10.70
CA TYR A 27 -8.33 -6.10 11.11
C TYR A 27 -7.24 -6.23 10.04
N ALA A 28 -7.34 -5.44 8.97
CA ALA A 28 -6.48 -5.56 7.78
C ALA A 28 -5.45 -4.43 7.63
N HIS A 29 -5.61 -3.32 8.37
CA HIS A 29 -4.62 -2.25 8.48
C HIS A 29 -4.81 -1.45 9.78
N GLY A 30 -3.77 -0.76 10.20
CA GLY A 30 -3.78 0.21 11.31
C GLY A 30 -4.00 1.65 10.86
N SER A 31 -3.73 2.55 11.80
CA SER A 31 -3.78 4.00 11.55
C SER A 31 -2.77 4.38 10.47
N ARG A 32 -3.21 5.24 9.55
CA ARG A 32 -2.40 5.82 8.48
C ARG A 32 -1.66 7.10 8.91
N ARG A 33 -1.80 7.52 10.17
CA ARG A 33 -1.25 8.78 10.69
C ARG A 33 0.23 8.68 11.09
N LEU A 34 0.68 7.52 11.55
CA LEU A 34 2.07 7.29 11.96
C LEU A 34 2.76 6.35 10.97
N PRO A 35 4.09 6.45 10.76
CA PRO A 35 4.82 5.61 9.81
C PRO A 35 5.05 4.19 10.34
N LEU A 36 4.09 3.61 11.05
CA LEU A 36 4.12 2.26 11.59
C LEU A 36 3.61 1.27 10.54
N VAL A 37 4.18 0.06 10.50
CA VAL A 37 3.70 -1.06 9.67
C VAL A 37 3.84 -2.36 10.46
N ALA A 38 2.98 -3.34 10.24
CA ALA A 38 3.14 -4.68 10.83
C ALA A 38 3.65 -5.66 9.78
N LEU A 39 4.82 -6.24 10.02
CA LEU A 39 5.26 -7.43 9.30
C LEU A 39 4.60 -8.65 9.96
N THR A 40 3.88 -9.45 9.17
CA THR A 40 3.17 -10.63 9.67
C THR A 40 3.53 -11.87 8.89
N PHE A 41 3.77 -12.97 9.59
CA PHE A 41 4.25 -14.23 9.02
C PHE A 41 3.26 -15.37 9.30
N ASP A 42 2.76 -16.00 8.24
CA ASP A 42 1.85 -17.14 8.33
C ASP A 42 2.62 -18.47 8.25
N ASP A 43 1.93 -19.57 8.58
CA ASP A 43 2.35 -20.97 8.44
C ASP A 43 3.49 -21.48 9.35
N GLY A 44 4.04 -20.60 10.19
CA GLY A 44 5.11 -20.96 11.14
C GLY A 44 4.65 -21.78 12.35
N PRO A 45 5.59 -22.22 13.20
CA PRO A 45 7.05 -22.17 12.97
C PRO A 45 7.53 -23.21 11.94
N SER A 46 8.46 -22.80 11.07
CA SER A 46 9.16 -23.66 10.09
C SER A 46 10.64 -23.89 10.46
N GLU A 47 11.34 -24.66 9.64
CA GLU A 47 12.81 -24.79 9.69
C GLU A 47 13.57 -23.47 9.49
N ARG A 48 12.92 -22.43 8.95
CA ARG A 48 13.53 -21.11 8.70
C ARG A 48 13.22 -20.07 9.77
N THR A 49 12.33 -20.36 10.72
CA THR A 49 11.94 -19.44 11.80
C THR A 49 13.15 -18.83 12.50
N GLU A 50 14.18 -19.63 12.80
CA GLU A 50 15.38 -19.12 13.50
C GLU A 50 16.17 -18.11 12.69
N ALA A 51 16.33 -18.36 11.38
CA ALA A 51 17.00 -17.43 10.47
C ALA A 51 16.19 -16.14 10.32
N LEU A 52 14.87 -16.26 10.30
CA LEU A 52 13.95 -15.12 10.25
C LEU A 52 14.04 -14.27 11.53
N LEU A 53 14.00 -14.89 12.71
CA LEU A 53 14.19 -14.21 13.99
C LEU A 53 15.55 -13.50 14.05
N ALA A 54 16.62 -14.18 13.63
CA ALA A 54 17.95 -13.58 13.57
C ALA A 54 17.98 -12.35 12.63
N LEU A 55 17.34 -12.42 11.46
CA LEU A 55 17.22 -11.29 10.53
C LEU A 55 16.47 -10.11 11.16
N LEU A 56 15.31 -10.36 11.79
CA LEU A 56 14.53 -9.32 12.45
C LEU A 56 15.31 -8.69 13.61
N GLY A 57 16.02 -9.51 14.39
CA GLY A 57 16.89 -9.09 15.49
C GLY A 57 18.04 -8.18 15.04
N ARG A 58 18.72 -8.51 13.93
CA ARG A 58 19.78 -7.65 13.35
C ARG A 58 19.31 -6.24 13.01
N HIS A 59 18.03 -6.08 12.68
CA HIS A 59 17.42 -4.80 12.34
C HIS A 59 16.64 -4.17 13.49
N GLY A 60 16.62 -4.79 14.68
CA GLY A 60 15.88 -4.29 15.84
C GLY A 60 14.36 -4.24 15.63
N VAL A 61 13.82 -5.10 14.78
CA VAL A 61 12.42 -5.07 14.34
C VAL A 61 11.58 -6.13 15.05
N LYS A 62 10.34 -5.78 15.43
CA LYS A 62 9.33 -6.71 15.93
C LYS A 62 8.27 -7.02 14.87
N ALA A 63 7.64 -8.18 15.01
CA ALA A 63 6.72 -8.73 14.02
C ALA A 63 5.66 -9.61 14.68
N THR A 64 4.66 -10.04 13.91
CA THR A 64 3.59 -10.94 14.37
C THR A 64 3.62 -12.25 13.59
N PHE A 65 3.58 -13.37 14.28
CA PHE A 65 3.60 -14.71 13.69
C PHE A 65 2.23 -15.35 13.90
N PHE A 66 1.51 -15.60 12.81
CA PHE A 66 0.30 -16.41 12.80
C PHE A 66 0.72 -17.87 12.66
N VAL A 67 0.71 -18.59 13.78
CA VAL A 67 1.22 -19.97 13.85
C VAL A 67 0.09 -20.97 13.75
N THR A 68 0.35 -22.09 13.08
CA THR A 68 -0.60 -23.20 13.06
C THR A 68 -0.43 -24.06 14.32
N GLY A 69 -1.55 -24.56 14.86
CA GLY A 69 -1.54 -25.40 16.06
C GLY A 69 -0.65 -26.64 15.94
N LYS A 70 -0.69 -27.29 14.76
CA LYS A 70 0.17 -28.43 14.45
C LYS A 70 1.66 -28.07 14.59
N ARG A 71 2.13 -27.02 13.91
CA ARG A 71 3.54 -26.60 13.92
C ARG A 71 3.97 -26.12 15.32
N ALA A 72 3.09 -25.43 16.02
CA ALA A 72 3.36 -24.97 17.39
C ALA A 72 3.62 -26.13 18.35
N ARG A 73 2.92 -27.26 18.21
CA ARG A 73 3.17 -28.48 19.02
C ARG A 73 4.41 -29.24 18.58
N GLU A 74 4.76 -29.20 17.29
CA GLU A 74 5.98 -29.81 16.77
C GLU A 74 7.25 -29.03 17.16
N ARG A 75 7.16 -27.70 17.36
CA ARG A 75 8.29 -26.81 17.67
C ARG A 75 7.95 -25.79 18.78
N PRO A 76 7.61 -26.25 20.00
CA PRO A 76 7.20 -25.36 21.09
C PRO A 76 8.34 -24.44 21.56
N ASP A 77 9.58 -24.89 21.43
CA ASP A 77 10.80 -24.12 21.69
C ASP A 77 10.90 -22.86 20.81
N LEU A 78 10.56 -22.97 19.52
CA LEU A 78 10.54 -21.81 18.62
C LEU A 78 9.40 -20.86 18.94
N VAL A 79 8.22 -21.37 19.31
CA VAL A 79 7.10 -20.51 19.74
C VAL A 79 7.50 -19.69 20.96
N GLU A 80 8.16 -20.29 21.94
CA GLU A 80 8.64 -19.59 23.12
C GLU A 80 9.74 -18.59 22.78
N ARG A 81 10.66 -18.94 21.87
CA ARG A 81 11.68 -18.03 21.38
C ARG A 81 11.08 -16.80 20.69
N ILE A 82 10.08 -16.97 19.83
CA ILE A 82 9.36 -15.86 19.17
C ILE A 82 8.84 -14.89 20.24
N ARG A 83 8.17 -15.39 21.28
CA ARG A 83 7.64 -14.56 22.37
C ARG A 83 8.74 -13.89 23.19
N ARG A 84 9.78 -14.63 23.58
CA ARG A 84 10.91 -14.13 24.38
C ARG A 84 11.67 -13.03 23.66
N GLU A 85 11.79 -13.11 22.34
CA GLU A 85 12.39 -12.06 21.51
C GLU A 85 11.44 -10.88 21.29
N GLY A 86 10.26 -10.84 21.91
CA GLY A 86 9.33 -9.71 21.89
C GLY A 86 8.46 -9.64 20.63
N HIS A 87 8.38 -10.72 19.86
CA HIS A 87 7.43 -10.83 18.76
C HIS A 87 6.07 -11.31 19.27
N GLN A 88 5.03 -11.00 18.51
CA GLN A 88 3.67 -11.42 18.82
C GLN A 88 3.39 -12.79 18.17
N VAL A 89 2.70 -13.68 18.88
CA VAL A 89 2.25 -14.99 18.37
C VAL A 89 0.72 -15.02 18.38
N GLU A 90 0.13 -15.32 17.23
CA GLU A 90 -1.31 -15.33 16.99
C GLU A 90 -1.77 -16.60 16.28
N ASP A 91 -3.08 -16.78 16.19
CA ASP A 91 -3.70 -18.02 15.76
C ASP A 91 -3.87 -18.08 14.22
N HIS A 92 -3.28 -19.11 13.60
CA HIS A 92 -3.53 -19.48 12.19
C HIS A 92 -4.33 -20.78 12.05
N GLY A 93 -5.05 -21.14 13.11
CA GLY A 93 -5.86 -22.33 13.22
C GLY A 93 -5.04 -23.62 13.27
N GLU A 94 -5.76 -24.73 13.31
CA GLU A 94 -5.19 -26.06 13.55
C GLU A 94 -4.61 -26.73 12.29
N TRP A 95 -5.24 -26.52 11.13
CA TRP A 95 -4.90 -27.17 9.86
C TRP A 95 -4.96 -26.19 8.69
N HIS A 96 -3.93 -26.17 7.84
CA HIS A 96 -3.93 -25.35 6.63
C HIS A 96 -4.58 -26.09 5.43
N GLN A 97 -5.85 -26.50 5.58
CA GLN A 97 -6.59 -27.29 4.57
C GLN A 97 -7.98 -26.69 4.28
N ALA A 98 -8.12 -26.00 3.14
CA ALA A 98 -9.30 -25.23 2.76
C ALA A 98 -10.64 -26.01 2.82
N TRP A 99 -10.70 -27.22 2.27
CA TRP A 99 -11.95 -27.98 2.17
C TRP A 99 -12.57 -28.32 3.54
N ARG A 100 -11.75 -28.52 4.56
CA ARG A 100 -12.22 -28.82 5.93
C ARG A 100 -12.95 -27.63 6.54
N LEU A 101 -12.56 -26.42 6.15
CA LEU A 101 -13.12 -25.18 6.68
C LEU A 101 -14.54 -24.92 6.17
N LEU A 102 -14.99 -25.61 5.11
CA LEU A 102 -16.36 -25.50 4.61
C LEU A 102 -17.39 -26.23 5.49
N LEU A 103 -16.94 -27.00 6.49
CA LEU A 103 -17.82 -27.70 7.43
C LEU A 103 -17.84 -26.95 8.77
N PRO A 104 -19.00 -26.42 9.23
CA PRO A 104 -19.05 -25.51 10.38
C PRO A 104 -18.45 -26.08 11.67
N TRP A 105 -18.67 -27.37 11.96
CA TRP A 105 -18.11 -28.01 13.16
C TRP A 105 -16.59 -28.19 13.09
N LEU A 106 -16.04 -28.42 11.89
CA LEU A 106 -14.58 -28.48 11.70
C LEU A 106 -13.96 -27.09 11.78
N GLU A 107 -14.60 -26.08 11.22
CA GLU A 107 -14.14 -24.69 11.32
C GLU A 107 -14.13 -24.21 12.78
N TRP A 108 -15.19 -24.50 13.55
CA TRP A 108 -15.23 -24.20 14.98
C TRP A 108 -14.06 -24.86 15.71
N ARG A 109 -13.86 -26.18 15.53
CA ARG A 109 -12.76 -26.92 16.18
C ARG A 109 -11.40 -26.40 15.74
N HIS A 110 -11.25 -26.10 14.46
CA HIS A 110 -10.02 -25.57 13.86
C HIS A 110 -9.60 -24.26 14.50
N MET A 111 -10.56 -23.37 14.78
CA MET A 111 -10.31 -22.11 15.45
C MET A 111 -10.20 -22.25 16.97
N ALA A 112 -11.02 -23.09 17.61
CA ALA A 112 -11.04 -23.24 19.07
C ALA A 112 -9.80 -23.95 19.63
N ALA A 113 -9.09 -24.73 18.82
CA ALA A 113 -7.96 -25.55 19.26
C ALA A 113 -6.73 -24.74 19.73
N ASN A 114 -6.61 -23.48 19.32
CA ASN A 114 -5.38 -22.70 19.51
C ASN A 114 -5.66 -21.38 20.23
N PRO A 115 -4.75 -20.90 21.10
CA PRO A 115 -4.87 -19.58 21.71
C PRO A 115 -4.49 -18.49 20.71
N GLY A 116 -5.00 -17.28 20.93
CA GLY A 116 -4.66 -16.09 20.13
C GLY A 116 -5.73 -15.03 20.26
N ARG A 117 -5.33 -13.76 20.30
CA ARG A 117 -6.23 -12.61 20.28
C ARG A 117 -6.72 -12.34 18.86
N TYR A 118 -5.82 -12.52 17.89
CA TYR A 118 -6.12 -12.46 16.48
C TYR A 118 -6.14 -13.87 15.89
N TYR A 119 -7.10 -14.08 15.00
CA TYR A 119 -7.18 -15.26 14.17
C TYR A 119 -7.06 -14.84 12.70
N ARG A 120 -6.14 -15.45 11.97
CA ARG A 120 -6.07 -15.30 10.52
C ARG A 120 -6.53 -16.61 9.88
N PRO A 121 -7.66 -16.63 9.14
CA PRO A 121 -8.10 -17.84 8.46
C PRO A 121 -7.05 -18.29 7.43
N PRO A 122 -6.75 -19.60 7.30
CA PRO A 122 -5.93 -20.13 6.23
C PRO A 122 -6.40 -19.65 4.85
N HIS A 123 -5.45 -19.19 4.02
CA HIS A 123 -5.72 -18.53 2.72
C HIS A 123 -6.64 -17.29 2.78
N GLY A 124 -6.93 -16.78 3.98
CA GLY A 124 -7.95 -15.76 4.21
C GLY A 124 -9.39 -16.23 3.97
N LEU A 125 -9.65 -17.54 3.82
CA LEU A 125 -10.97 -18.08 3.50
C LEU A 125 -12.01 -17.71 4.56
N HIS A 126 -13.20 -17.33 4.09
CA HIS A 126 -14.33 -17.00 4.96
C HIS A 126 -15.56 -17.80 4.59
N THR A 127 -16.16 -18.40 5.61
CA THR A 127 -17.50 -18.97 5.57
C THR A 127 -18.49 -17.99 6.19
N PRO A 128 -19.80 -18.29 6.11
CA PRO A 128 -20.82 -17.54 6.84
C PRO A 128 -20.63 -17.56 8.36
N PHE A 129 -19.85 -18.51 8.89
CA PHE A 129 -19.67 -18.75 10.32
C PHE A 129 -18.36 -18.18 10.87
N THR A 130 -17.33 -17.98 10.05
CA THR A 130 -15.98 -17.57 10.49
C THR A 130 -16.00 -16.41 11.48
N ARG A 131 -16.75 -15.34 11.18
CA ARG A 131 -16.81 -14.16 12.03
C ARG A 131 -17.60 -14.38 13.31
N LEU A 132 -18.66 -15.18 13.24
CA LEU A 132 -19.47 -15.56 14.40
C LEU A 132 -18.61 -16.39 15.36
N PHE A 133 -17.92 -17.40 14.84
CA PHE A 133 -17.04 -18.26 15.62
C PHE A 133 -15.88 -17.49 16.24
N ALA A 134 -15.22 -16.63 15.46
CA ALA A 134 -14.16 -15.76 15.99
C ALA A 134 -14.67 -14.91 17.15
N ARG A 135 -15.84 -14.26 17.00
CA ARG A 135 -16.44 -13.46 18.07
C ARG A 135 -16.78 -14.30 19.31
N ALA A 136 -17.38 -15.48 19.13
CA ALA A 136 -17.75 -16.37 20.24
C ALA A 136 -16.53 -16.89 21.00
N LEU A 137 -15.39 -17.07 20.32
CA LEU A 137 -14.12 -17.47 20.90
C LEU A 137 -13.27 -16.28 21.41
N GLY A 138 -13.80 -15.06 21.39
CA GLY A 138 -13.09 -13.86 21.85
C GLY A 138 -11.97 -13.38 20.91
N LYS A 139 -11.94 -13.86 19.66
CA LYS A 139 -10.91 -13.58 18.67
C LYS A 139 -11.30 -12.48 17.69
N ARG A 140 -10.27 -11.82 17.14
CA ARG A 140 -10.38 -10.79 16.11
C ARG A 140 -9.86 -11.33 14.79
N VAL A 141 -10.68 -11.29 13.74
CA VAL A 141 -10.24 -11.75 12.43
C VAL A 141 -9.23 -10.75 11.84
N ALA A 142 -7.97 -11.18 11.70
CA ALA A 142 -6.91 -10.40 11.07
C ALA A 142 -6.75 -10.79 9.60
N LEU A 143 -6.56 -9.79 8.74
CA LEU A 143 -6.21 -9.95 7.33
C LEU A 143 -4.98 -9.09 7.03
N TRP A 144 -4.80 -8.72 5.76
CA TRP A 144 -3.73 -7.86 5.27
C TRP A 144 -4.28 -6.88 4.24
N ASP A 145 -3.56 -5.78 4.06
CA ASP A 145 -3.77 -4.80 2.99
C ASP A 145 -2.60 -4.76 1.99
N LEU A 146 -1.50 -5.45 2.30
CA LEU A 146 -0.37 -5.62 1.43
C LEU A 146 0.14 -7.05 1.53
N GLU A 147 0.34 -7.67 0.38
CA GLU A 147 0.81 -9.04 0.24
C GLU A 147 2.22 -9.06 -0.34
N GLY A 148 3.15 -9.77 0.31
CA GLY A 148 4.54 -9.91 -0.13
C GLY A 148 4.72 -10.79 -1.36
N LYS A 149 3.78 -11.74 -1.60
CA LYS A 149 3.81 -12.71 -2.70
C LYS A 149 5.07 -13.58 -2.72
N ASP A 150 5.65 -13.79 -1.54
CA ASP A 150 6.84 -14.58 -1.25
C ASP A 150 6.67 -16.07 -1.52
N TRP A 151 5.45 -16.56 -1.78
CA TRP A 151 5.18 -17.91 -2.27
C TRP A 151 5.28 -18.06 -3.79
N LEU A 152 5.20 -16.97 -4.56
CA LEU A 152 5.32 -17.04 -6.02
C LEU A 152 6.77 -17.26 -6.45
N PRO A 153 7.03 -18.00 -7.54
CA PRO A 153 8.38 -18.21 -8.08
C PRO A 153 8.88 -16.96 -8.82
N LEU A 154 9.01 -15.84 -8.10
CA LEU A 154 9.50 -14.55 -8.60
C LEU A 154 10.83 -14.18 -7.91
N PRO A 155 11.68 -13.35 -8.56
CA PRO A 155 12.92 -12.86 -7.96
C PRO A 155 12.67 -12.10 -6.64
N PRO A 156 13.40 -12.39 -5.56
CA PRO A 156 13.22 -11.71 -4.26
C PRO A 156 13.33 -10.18 -4.35
N GLU A 157 14.23 -9.67 -5.19
CA GLU A 157 14.48 -8.23 -5.37
C GLU A 157 13.27 -7.54 -6.04
N ALA A 158 12.63 -8.23 -6.99
CA ALA A 158 11.41 -7.74 -7.63
C ALA A 158 10.24 -7.71 -6.64
N LEU A 159 10.15 -8.71 -5.75
CA LEU A 159 9.15 -8.73 -4.68
C LEU A 159 9.42 -7.66 -3.62
N ALA A 160 10.68 -7.44 -3.24
CA ALA A 160 11.09 -6.38 -2.32
C ALA A 160 10.75 -4.99 -2.88
N HIS A 161 11.10 -4.73 -4.15
CA HIS A 161 10.73 -3.50 -4.82
C HIS A 161 9.20 -3.31 -4.86
N ARG A 162 8.45 -4.35 -5.23
CA ARG A 162 6.98 -4.31 -5.21
C ARG A 162 6.46 -3.99 -3.81
N LEU A 163 7.00 -4.63 -2.76
CA LEU A 163 6.60 -4.40 -1.39
C LEU A 163 6.78 -2.91 -1.04
N LEU A 164 7.95 -2.34 -1.28
CA LEU A 164 8.28 -0.94 -0.99
C LEU A 164 7.40 0.05 -1.76
N VAL A 165 7.06 -0.26 -3.02
CA VAL A 165 6.16 0.58 -3.84
C VAL A 165 4.79 0.72 -3.19
N TYR A 166 4.21 -0.38 -2.71
CA TYR A 166 2.84 -0.41 -2.18
C TYR A 166 2.75 -0.25 -0.65
N LEU A 167 3.88 -0.36 0.06
CA LEU A 167 3.96 -0.16 1.50
C LEU A 167 3.54 1.26 1.88
N ARG A 168 2.68 1.40 2.88
CA ARG A 168 2.17 2.68 3.36
C ARG A 168 2.00 2.64 4.89
N PRO A 169 1.97 3.81 5.57
CA PRO A 169 1.60 3.91 6.99
C PRO A 169 0.43 3.00 7.33
N GLY A 170 0.44 2.30 8.45
CA GLY A 170 -0.63 1.41 8.88
C GLY A 170 -0.72 0.07 8.16
N SER A 171 0.14 -0.25 7.20
CA SER A 171 0.02 -1.52 6.46
C SER A 171 0.22 -2.74 7.36
N VAL A 172 -0.60 -3.76 7.14
CA VAL A 172 -0.39 -5.13 7.65
C VAL A 172 0.08 -5.95 6.46
N VAL A 173 1.36 -6.34 6.51
CA VAL A 173 2.06 -7.04 5.42
C VAL A 173 1.96 -8.54 5.65
N LEU A 174 1.37 -9.28 4.71
CA LEU A 174 1.37 -10.74 4.70
C LEU A 174 2.66 -11.27 4.06
N LEU A 175 3.39 -12.07 4.83
CA LEU A 175 4.54 -12.89 4.48
C LEU A 175 4.37 -14.30 5.06
N HIS A 176 5.26 -15.22 4.72
CA HIS A 176 5.23 -16.62 5.17
C HIS A 176 6.55 -16.96 5.86
N ASP A 177 6.46 -17.67 6.99
CA ASP A 177 7.63 -18.08 7.78
C ASP A 177 8.51 -19.09 7.03
N GLY A 178 7.88 -19.97 6.24
CA GLY A 178 8.50 -21.12 5.58
C GLY A 178 9.45 -20.80 4.42
N PRO A 179 9.07 -20.03 3.38
CA PRO A 179 9.88 -19.91 2.16
C PRO A 179 11.23 -19.20 2.34
N GLU A 180 12.30 -19.74 1.74
CA GLU A 180 13.63 -19.06 1.66
C GLU A 180 13.52 -17.66 1.05
N ARG A 181 12.58 -17.52 0.10
CA ARG A 181 12.29 -16.28 -0.59
C ARG A 181 11.90 -15.15 0.36
N THR A 182 11.24 -15.47 1.48
CA THR A 182 10.88 -14.49 2.50
C THR A 182 12.13 -13.84 3.10
N LEU A 183 13.14 -14.64 3.43
CA LEU A 183 14.40 -14.14 3.97
C LEU A 183 15.10 -13.20 2.98
N ARG A 184 15.25 -13.66 1.73
CA ARG A 184 15.91 -12.88 0.66
C ARG A 184 15.15 -11.58 0.34
N LEU A 185 13.82 -11.63 0.33
CA LEU A 185 12.98 -10.45 0.13
C LEU A 185 13.22 -9.44 1.26
N LEU A 186 13.24 -9.90 2.52
CA LEU A 186 13.44 -9.03 3.68
C LEU A 186 14.87 -8.49 3.79
N GLU A 187 15.88 -9.25 3.39
CA GLU A 187 17.27 -8.78 3.28
C GLU A 187 17.37 -7.52 2.40
N ALA A 188 16.62 -7.48 1.30
CA ALA A 188 16.55 -6.31 0.42
C ALA A 188 15.59 -5.22 0.93
N ALA A 189 14.41 -5.59 1.43
CA ALA A 189 13.35 -4.63 1.76
C ALA A 189 13.57 -3.93 3.11
N LEU A 190 14.03 -4.65 4.13
CA LEU A 190 14.03 -4.15 5.51
C LEU A 190 14.99 -2.96 5.73
N PRO A 191 16.24 -2.97 5.22
CA PRO A 191 17.12 -1.80 5.31
C PRO A 191 16.49 -0.56 4.66
N GLU A 192 15.87 -0.75 3.50
CA GLU A 192 15.24 0.34 2.74
C GLU A 192 13.97 0.85 3.43
N MET A 193 13.14 -0.03 4.00
CA MET A 193 11.98 0.35 4.81
C MET A 193 12.39 1.29 5.97
N LEU A 194 13.44 0.91 6.70
CA LEU A 194 13.96 1.70 7.82
C LEU A 194 14.56 3.03 7.34
N ARG A 195 15.33 3.01 6.24
CA ARG A 195 15.92 4.21 5.63
C ARG A 195 14.85 5.21 5.16
N LEU A 196 13.74 4.71 4.64
CA LEU A 196 12.57 5.51 4.24
C LEU A 196 11.78 6.06 5.43
N GLY A 197 12.04 5.57 6.65
CA GLY A 197 11.39 6.02 7.89
C GLY A 197 10.16 5.22 8.29
N TYR A 198 9.90 4.06 7.66
CA TYR A 198 8.90 3.12 8.18
C TYR A 198 9.43 2.44 9.44
N ARG A 199 8.53 2.17 10.39
CA ARG A 199 8.84 1.47 11.64
C ARG A 199 7.99 0.20 11.75
N PRO A 200 8.58 -0.96 11.45
CA PRO A 200 7.96 -2.24 11.69
C PRO A 200 7.67 -2.45 13.19
N VAL A 201 6.43 -2.83 13.51
CA VAL A 201 5.93 -3.07 14.87
C VAL A 201 5.07 -4.34 14.90
N THR A 202 4.74 -4.83 16.09
CA THR A 202 3.74 -5.90 16.23
C THR A 202 2.34 -5.44 15.80
N LEU A 203 1.44 -6.38 15.54
CA LEU A 203 0.07 -6.07 15.16
C LEU A 203 -0.67 -5.34 16.28
N ASP A 204 -0.38 -5.66 17.54
CA ASP A 204 -0.92 -4.96 18.70
C ASP A 204 -0.51 -3.49 18.75
N GLU A 205 0.79 -3.22 18.57
CA GLU A 205 1.36 -1.86 18.54
C GLU A 205 0.88 -1.05 17.33
N LEU A 206 0.55 -1.73 16.22
CA LEU A 206 -0.06 -1.09 15.05
C LEU A 206 -1.48 -0.58 15.36
N THR A 207 -2.14 -1.10 16.40
CA THR A 207 -3.50 -0.76 16.83
C THR A 207 -4.55 -0.84 15.70
N PRO A 208 -4.65 -1.97 14.97
CA PRO A 208 -5.57 -2.10 13.86
C PRO A 208 -7.02 -1.97 14.33
N ARG A 209 -7.85 -1.45 13.43
CA ARG A 209 -9.30 -1.29 13.63
C ARG A 209 -10.05 -2.12 12.61
N PRO A 210 -11.26 -2.62 12.94
CA PRO A 210 -12.06 -3.37 11.99
C PRO A 210 -12.44 -2.48 10.80
N LEU A 211 -12.32 -3.00 9.58
CA LEU A 211 -12.68 -2.25 8.38
C LEU A 211 -14.17 -1.90 8.38
N THR A 212 -14.47 -0.62 8.25
CA THR A 212 -15.83 -0.13 7.95
C THR A 212 -16.21 -0.47 6.50
N PRO A 213 -17.50 -0.42 6.11
CA PRO A 213 -17.90 -0.63 4.71
C PRO A 213 -17.10 0.20 3.71
N ARG A 214 -16.80 1.46 4.06
CA ARG A 214 -16.00 2.37 3.26
C ARG A 214 -14.55 1.91 3.09
N LEU A 215 -13.89 1.50 4.16
CA LEU A 215 -12.52 0.97 4.11
C LEU A 215 -12.46 -0.39 3.39
N ALA A 216 -13.49 -1.22 3.56
CA ALA A 216 -13.60 -2.50 2.87
C ALA A 216 -13.74 -2.31 1.35
N LEU A 217 -14.47 -1.28 0.91
CA LEU A 217 -14.55 -0.90 -0.50
C LEU A 217 -13.20 -0.40 -1.04
N ILE A 218 -12.47 0.42 -0.28
CA ILE A 218 -11.10 0.83 -0.66
C ILE A 218 -10.21 -0.41 -0.87
N ARG A 219 -10.25 -1.38 0.05
CA ARG A 219 -9.50 -2.63 -0.05
C ARG A 219 -9.88 -3.41 -1.32
N GLY A 220 -11.17 -3.57 -1.60
CA GLY A 220 -11.65 -4.25 -2.81
C GLY A 220 -11.21 -3.59 -4.13
N LEU A 221 -10.95 -2.28 -4.11
CA LEU A 221 -10.51 -1.52 -5.28
C LEU A 221 -8.99 -1.53 -5.49
N GLN A 222 -8.19 -2.01 -4.53
CA GLN A 222 -6.71 -2.03 -4.63
C GLN A 222 -6.23 -2.74 -5.89
N GLY A 223 -6.81 -3.90 -6.22
CA GLY A 223 -6.42 -4.64 -7.43
C GLY A 223 -6.73 -3.92 -8.74
N PHE A 224 -7.68 -2.98 -8.76
CA PHE A 224 -7.91 -2.10 -9.91
C PHE A 224 -6.82 -1.03 -10.00
N GLU A 225 -6.46 -0.41 -8.87
CA GLU A 225 -5.40 0.60 -8.79
C GLU A 225 -4.04 0.03 -9.20
N GLU A 226 -3.65 -1.15 -8.74
CA GLU A 226 -2.40 -1.81 -9.15
C GLU A 226 -2.36 -2.07 -10.67
N ARG A 227 -3.49 -2.53 -11.24
CA ARG A 227 -3.60 -2.76 -12.70
C ARG A 227 -3.51 -1.47 -13.49
N TYR A 228 -4.17 -0.41 -13.01
CA TYR A 228 -4.10 0.92 -13.62
C TYR A 228 -2.67 1.45 -13.62
N ASN A 229 -2.00 1.44 -12.46
CA ASN A 229 -0.63 1.93 -12.33
C ASN A 229 0.32 1.20 -13.27
N ARG A 230 0.21 -0.13 -13.35
CA ARG A 230 1.02 -0.95 -14.27
C ARG A 230 0.73 -0.63 -15.74
N LYS A 231 -0.55 -0.53 -16.14
CA LYS A 231 -0.94 -0.26 -17.53
C LYS A 231 -0.49 1.15 -17.98
N ARG A 232 -0.54 2.12 -17.08
CA ARG A 232 -0.26 3.53 -17.37
C ARG A 232 1.15 3.96 -16.99
N ARG A 233 1.97 3.04 -16.47
CA ARG A 233 3.33 3.31 -15.96
C ARG A 233 3.34 4.47 -14.96
N VAL A 234 2.34 4.46 -14.08
CA VAL A 234 2.23 5.46 -13.01
C VAL A 234 3.25 5.09 -11.93
N GLU A 235 4.16 6.02 -11.64
CA GLU A 235 5.25 5.82 -10.69
C GLU A 235 5.07 6.72 -9.48
N ARG A 236 5.55 6.28 -8.31
CA ARG A 236 5.57 7.15 -7.13
C ARG A 236 6.70 8.17 -7.25
N ALA A 237 6.44 9.41 -6.84
CA ALA A 237 7.49 10.42 -6.76
C ALA A 237 8.55 10.07 -5.70
N GLY A 238 8.13 9.44 -4.60
CA GLY A 238 9.00 8.88 -3.58
C GLY A 238 8.34 7.70 -2.86
N LEU A 239 9.14 6.90 -2.15
CA LEU A 239 8.68 5.67 -1.49
C LEU A 239 8.38 5.83 0.00
N GLY A 240 8.67 7.00 0.57
CA GLY A 240 8.50 7.33 1.97
C GLY A 240 7.06 7.23 2.47
N PRO A 241 6.86 7.15 3.80
CA PRO A 241 5.55 6.97 4.42
C PRO A 241 4.51 8.00 3.96
N PHE A 242 4.92 9.26 3.85
CA PHE A 242 4.07 10.39 3.52
C PHE A 242 4.46 11.07 2.20
N ASP A 243 5.04 10.31 1.25
CA ASP A 243 5.17 10.78 -0.13
C ASP A 243 3.80 10.67 -0.82
N LEU A 244 3.18 11.83 -1.05
CA LEU A 244 1.76 11.95 -1.38
C LEU A 244 1.44 11.94 -2.88
N PHE A 245 2.45 11.92 -3.76
CA PHE A 245 2.24 12.04 -5.19
C PHE A 245 2.75 10.84 -5.99
N ARG A 246 1.96 10.47 -6.98
CA ARG A 246 2.34 9.65 -8.13
C ARG A 246 2.34 10.48 -9.40
N LEU A 247 3.09 10.01 -10.38
CA LEU A 247 3.35 10.68 -11.64
C LEU A 247 3.01 9.75 -12.79
N GLU A 248 2.23 10.25 -13.74
CA GLU A 248 1.98 9.62 -15.03
C GLU A 248 2.51 10.54 -16.13
N ARG A 249 3.44 10.05 -16.95
CA ARG A 249 3.91 10.81 -18.12
C ARG A 249 2.82 10.80 -19.19
N ARG A 250 2.25 11.96 -19.49
CA ARG A 250 1.12 12.09 -20.41
C ARG A 250 1.12 13.47 -21.09
N PRO A 251 0.77 13.56 -22.38
CA PRO A 251 0.58 14.87 -23.03
C PRO A 251 -0.49 15.68 -22.31
N PHE A 252 -0.25 16.98 -22.15
CA PHE A 252 -1.15 17.90 -21.50
C PHE A 252 -2.52 17.88 -22.21
N PRO A 253 -3.60 17.52 -21.51
CA PRO A 253 -4.90 17.26 -22.13
C PRO A 253 -5.67 18.52 -22.52
N GLY A 254 -5.20 19.70 -22.07
CA GLY A 254 -5.87 20.98 -22.26
C GLY A 254 -6.72 21.40 -21.04
N PRO A 255 -7.39 22.57 -21.10
CA PRO A 255 -7.50 23.49 -22.25
C PRO A 255 -6.16 24.14 -22.64
N ASP A 256 -6.07 24.74 -23.84
CA ASP A 256 -4.86 25.48 -24.23
C ASP A 256 -4.59 26.60 -23.22
N LEU A 257 -3.35 26.63 -22.72
CA LEU A 257 -2.89 27.65 -21.78
C LEU A 257 -1.84 28.53 -22.48
N PRO A 258 -1.62 29.79 -22.04
CA PRO A 258 -0.61 30.65 -22.62
C PRO A 258 0.78 29.98 -22.62
N GLY A 259 1.34 29.74 -23.80
CA GLY A 259 2.63 29.06 -23.99
C GLY A 259 2.62 27.55 -23.75
N LEU A 260 1.46 26.93 -23.47
CA LEU A 260 1.31 25.51 -23.17
C LEU A 260 0.06 24.96 -23.89
N PRO A 261 0.13 24.72 -25.21
CA PRO A 261 -0.98 24.14 -25.96
C PRO A 261 -1.24 22.69 -25.54
N ARG A 262 -2.44 22.20 -25.84
CA ARG A 262 -2.78 20.78 -25.71
C ARG A 262 -1.77 19.93 -26.48
N GLY A 263 -1.36 18.81 -25.89
CA GLY A 263 -0.33 17.92 -26.42
C GLY A 263 1.08 18.20 -25.91
N THR A 264 1.31 19.32 -25.22
CA THR A 264 2.60 19.63 -24.58
C THR A 264 3.04 18.48 -23.67
N PRO A 265 4.29 17.99 -23.74
CA PRO A 265 4.75 16.92 -22.87
C PRO A 265 4.68 17.31 -21.40
N ALA A 266 4.02 16.49 -20.58
CA ALA A 266 3.70 16.80 -19.21
C ALA A 266 3.74 15.58 -18.28
N MET A 267 3.66 15.84 -16.97
CA MET A 267 3.39 14.81 -15.97
C MET A 267 2.09 15.12 -15.21
N GLU A 268 1.19 14.14 -15.19
CA GLU A 268 -0.03 14.17 -14.40
C GLU A 268 0.27 13.75 -12.95
N LEU A 269 -0.13 14.60 -11.99
CA LEU A 269 0.00 14.40 -10.55
C LEU A 269 -1.25 13.70 -10.03
N HIS A 270 -1.03 12.53 -9.43
CA HIS A 270 -2.07 11.75 -8.76
C HIS A 270 -1.83 11.76 -7.25
N LEU A 271 -2.85 12.12 -6.46
CA LEU A 271 -2.74 12.14 -5.00
C LEU A 271 -2.88 10.72 -4.40
N GLU A 272 -1.99 10.36 -3.48
CA GLU A 272 -2.04 9.14 -2.69
C GLU A 272 -3.04 9.27 -1.54
N SER A 273 -4.34 9.18 -1.84
CA SER A 273 -5.42 9.41 -0.87
C SER A 273 -5.30 8.54 0.39
N GLN A 274 -4.86 7.28 0.29
CA GLN A 274 -4.70 6.38 1.44
C GLN A 274 -3.60 6.83 2.42
N ARG A 275 -2.60 7.60 1.97
CA ARG A 275 -1.53 8.15 2.84
C ARG A 275 -1.96 9.45 3.50
N ALA A 276 -2.85 10.20 2.85
CA ALA A 276 -3.32 11.49 3.33
C ALA A 276 -4.60 11.42 4.18
N MET A 277 -5.32 10.30 4.17
CA MET A 277 -6.68 10.22 4.70
C MET A 277 -6.83 10.46 6.22
N GLU A 278 -5.76 10.27 7.00
CA GLU A 278 -5.74 10.51 8.46
C GLU A 278 -4.84 11.70 8.85
N LEU A 279 -4.29 12.44 7.88
CA LEU A 279 -3.49 13.62 8.15
C LEU A 279 -4.38 14.81 8.48
N THR A 280 -3.96 15.60 9.46
CA THR A 280 -4.50 16.95 9.68
C THR A 280 -4.17 17.84 8.48
N PRO A 281 -4.91 18.95 8.25
CA PRO A 281 -4.60 19.88 7.17
C PRO A 281 -3.16 20.40 7.19
N LEU A 282 -2.61 20.69 8.37
CA LEU A 282 -1.23 21.17 8.52
C LEU A 282 -0.19 20.09 8.20
N GLU A 283 -0.41 18.85 8.66
CA GLU A 283 0.44 17.71 8.30
C GLU A 283 0.40 17.45 6.79
N ALA A 284 -0.80 17.46 6.19
CA ALA A 284 -0.97 17.28 4.75
C ALA A 284 -0.23 18.36 3.94
N ILE A 285 -0.32 19.64 4.36
CA ILE A 285 0.41 20.74 3.69
C ILE A 285 1.93 20.52 3.80
N ARG A 286 2.42 20.16 4.98
CA ARG A 286 3.85 19.91 5.22
C ARG A 286 4.36 18.76 4.34
N HIS A 287 3.65 17.63 4.33
CA HIS A 287 4.04 16.46 3.55
C HIS A 287 3.88 16.68 2.04
N ALA A 288 2.87 17.44 1.60
CA ALA A 288 2.73 17.84 0.21
C ALA A 288 3.90 18.69 -0.26
N ARG A 289 4.38 19.64 0.56
CA ARG A 289 5.57 20.45 0.24
C ARG A 289 6.81 19.59 0.00
N GLU A 290 7.06 18.62 0.86
CA GLU A 290 8.19 17.70 0.72
C GLU A 290 8.01 16.77 -0.48
N SER A 291 6.81 16.24 -0.68
CA SER A 291 6.49 15.39 -1.83
C SER A 291 6.67 16.14 -3.16
N LEU A 292 6.40 17.45 -3.21
CA LEU A 292 6.63 18.26 -4.41
C LEU A 292 8.13 18.42 -4.75
N ARG A 293 9.04 18.32 -3.77
CA ARG A 293 10.49 18.25 -4.05
C ARG A 293 10.84 16.95 -4.78
N ARG A 294 10.23 15.83 -4.37
CA ARG A 294 10.37 14.54 -5.09
C ARG A 294 9.82 14.59 -6.50
N VAL A 295 8.69 15.28 -6.69
CA VAL A 295 8.14 15.54 -8.03
C VAL A 295 9.13 16.35 -8.87
N ALA A 296 9.71 17.42 -8.31
CA ALA A 296 10.70 18.24 -8.98
C ALA A 296 11.97 17.44 -9.36
N GLU A 297 12.43 16.54 -8.47
CA GLU A 297 13.53 15.61 -8.78
C GLU A 297 13.21 14.70 -9.98
N ARG A 298 11.97 14.20 -10.08
CA ARG A 298 11.56 13.37 -11.24
C ARG A 298 11.47 14.18 -12.53
N VAL A 299 10.88 15.37 -12.46
CA VAL A 299 10.74 16.29 -13.61
C VAL A 299 12.11 16.79 -14.07
N ALA A 300 13.06 17.02 -13.16
CA ALA A 300 14.42 17.44 -13.51
C ALA A 300 15.17 16.41 -14.36
N ARG A 301 14.86 15.11 -14.20
CA ARG A 301 15.45 14.00 -14.98
C ARG A 301 14.85 13.84 -16.38
N ASP A 302 13.76 14.54 -16.68
CA ASP A 302 13.03 14.43 -17.94
C ASP A 302 12.90 15.82 -18.58
N PRO A 303 13.90 16.26 -19.37
CA PRO A 303 13.97 17.64 -19.87
C PRO A 303 12.82 17.99 -20.82
N GLU A 304 12.14 17.00 -21.40
CA GLU A 304 11.02 17.21 -22.31
C GLU A 304 9.75 17.67 -21.58
N VAL A 305 9.63 17.40 -20.27
CA VAL A 305 8.44 17.75 -19.50
C VAL A 305 8.37 19.26 -19.26
N ALA A 306 7.39 19.91 -19.89
CA ALA A 306 7.22 21.36 -19.78
C ALA A 306 6.35 21.80 -18.59
N LEU A 307 5.51 20.90 -18.05
CA LEU A 307 4.64 21.19 -16.92
C LEU A 307 4.24 19.95 -16.12
N VAL A 308 3.81 20.19 -14.88
CA VAL A 308 3.04 19.23 -14.08
C VAL A 308 1.61 19.73 -13.93
N TYR A 309 0.65 18.81 -13.95
CA TYR A 309 -0.77 19.16 -13.79
C TYR A 309 -1.55 18.10 -13.02
N GLY A 310 -2.73 18.43 -12.52
CA GLY A 310 -3.64 17.47 -11.91
C GLY A 310 -5.06 18.02 -11.81
N TYR A 311 -6.01 17.13 -11.57
CA TYR A 311 -7.43 17.48 -11.42
C TYR A 311 -7.85 17.30 -9.97
N SER A 312 -8.44 18.33 -9.37
CA SER A 312 -8.92 18.18 -8.00
C SER A 312 -9.93 19.24 -7.59
N HIS A 313 -10.87 18.85 -6.72
CA HIS A 313 -11.63 19.81 -5.89
C HIS A 313 -10.75 20.57 -4.91
N LEU A 314 -9.54 20.05 -4.63
CA LEU A 314 -8.52 20.69 -3.82
C LEU A 314 -7.56 21.57 -4.65
N ALA A 315 -7.80 21.73 -5.95
CA ALA A 315 -6.98 22.57 -6.83
C ALA A 315 -6.79 24.01 -6.31
N PRO A 316 -7.81 24.68 -5.72
CA PRO A 316 -7.60 25.98 -5.07
C PRO A 316 -6.58 25.95 -3.93
N GLY A 317 -6.49 24.83 -3.19
CA GLY A 317 -5.45 24.62 -2.17
C GLY A 317 -4.04 24.50 -2.78
N GLY A 318 -3.93 24.06 -4.04
CA GLY A 318 -2.70 24.04 -4.81
C GLY A 318 -2.06 25.43 -4.96
N ARG A 319 -2.85 26.51 -4.87
CA ARG A 319 -2.33 27.89 -4.93
C ARG A 319 -1.33 28.19 -3.82
N PHE A 320 -1.44 27.53 -2.65
CA PHE A 320 -0.45 27.63 -1.57
C PHE A 320 0.94 27.16 -2.00
N PHE A 321 0.99 26.21 -2.94
CA PHE A 321 2.23 25.67 -3.52
C PHE A 321 2.62 26.37 -4.83
N GLY A 322 1.88 27.40 -5.24
CA GLY A 322 2.12 28.16 -6.46
C GLY A 322 1.44 27.61 -7.71
N PHE A 323 0.58 26.59 -7.61
CA PHE A 323 -0.20 26.11 -8.75
C PHE A 323 -1.16 27.19 -9.23
N ARG A 324 -1.24 27.34 -10.54
CA ARG A 324 -2.29 28.10 -11.21
C ARG A 324 -3.48 27.19 -11.43
N THR A 325 -4.68 27.75 -11.50
CA THR A 325 -5.89 26.97 -11.80
C THR A 325 -6.58 27.44 -13.07
N ALA A 326 -7.24 26.51 -13.76
CA ALA A 326 -8.02 26.78 -14.96
C ALA A 326 -9.33 25.94 -14.94
N PRO A 327 -10.43 26.47 -15.48
CA PRO A 327 -11.67 25.72 -15.58
C PRO A 327 -11.54 24.55 -16.56
N LEU A 328 -12.27 23.47 -16.29
CA LEU A 328 -12.35 22.33 -17.20
C LEU A 328 -13.48 22.52 -18.22
N PRO A 329 -13.36 21.95 -19.44
CA PRO A 329 -14.48 21.89 -20.37
C PRO A 329 -15.69 21.18 -19.73
N PRO A 330 -16.94 21.48 -20.12
CA PRO A 330 -18.14 21.06 -19.39
C PRO A 330 -18.23 19.55 -19.10
N TRP A 331 -17.99 18.71 -20.11
CA TRP A 331 -18.12 17.25 -19.96
C TRP A 331 -16.98 16.62 -19.13
N PRO A 332 -15.68 16.85 -19.45
CA PRO A 332 -14.59 16.47 -18.55
C PRO A 332 -14.77 17.01 -17.13
N GLY A 333 -15.20 18.26 -16.99
CA GLY A 333 -15.45 18.92 -15.72
C GLY A 333 -16.47 18.16 -14.88
N LEU A 334 -17.63 17.78 -15.45
CA LEU A 334 -18.64 16.99 -14.75
C LEU A 334 -18.09 15.63 -14.30
N VAL A 335 -17.41 14.90 -15.18
CA VAL A 335 -16.83 13.57 -14.87
C VAL A 335 -15.82 13.67 -13.73
N HIS A 336 -14.87 14.60 -13.81
CA HIS A 336 -13.86 14.80 -12.77
C HIS A 336 -14.48 15.29 -11.45
N SER A 337 -15.58 16.04 -11.51
CA SER A 337 -16.29 16.51 -10.34
C SER A 337 -16.98 15.38 -9.59
N LEU A 338 -17.71 14.53 -10.32
CA LEU A 338 -18.34 13.32 -9.75
C LEU A 338 -17.30 12.36 -9.20
N ALA A 339 -16.23 12.10 -9.95
CA ALA A 339 -15.12 11.27 -9.49
C ALA A 339 -14.45 11.85 -8.24
N GLY A 340 -14.19 13.16 -8.22
CA GLY A 340 -13.59 13.84 -7.07
C GLY A 340 -14.49 13.82 -5.83
N ALA A 341 -15.80 13.98 -6.00
CA ALA A 341 -16.78 13.89 -4.91
C ALA A 341 -16.85 12.47 -4.35
N TRP A 342 -16.86 11.47 -5.24
CA TRP A 342 -16.76 10.06 -4.87
C TRP A 342 -15.48 9.77 -4.09
N PHE A 343 -14.32 10.25 -4.55
CA PHE A 343 -13.05 10.04 -3.85
C PHE A 343 -12.99 10.75 -2.50
N LEU A 344 -13.52 11.96 -2.40
CA LEU A 344 -13.60 12.68 -1.13
C LEU A 344 -14.46 11.92 -0.11
N TRP A 345 -15.62 11.41 -0.55
CA TRP A 345 -16.46 10.56 0.29
C TRP A 345 -15.74 9.26 0.64
N LEU A 346 -15.19 8.56 -0.35
CA LEU A 346 -14.56 7.26 -0.17
C LEU A 346 -13.36 7.33 0.78
N TYR A 347 -12.49 8.35 0.68
CA TYR A 347 -11.27 8.42 1.48
C TYR A 347 -11.39 9.30 2.74
N ARG A 348 -12.22 10.35 2.76
CA ARG A 348 -12.39 11.21 3.95
C ARG A 348 -13.75 11.07 4.65
N GLY A 349 -14.75 10.46 4.02
CA GLY A 349 -16.12 10.42 4.55
C GLY A 349 -16.83 11.77 4.44
N GLU A 350 -16.32 12.66 3.59
CA GLU A 350 -16.81 14.02 3.42
C GLU A 350 -17.45 14.17 2.02
N LEU A 351 -18.44 15.05 1.90
CA LEU A 351 -18.94 15.50 0.60
C LEU A 351 -18.44 16.92 0.33
N PRO A 352 -18.28 17.33 -0.96
CA PRO A 352 -17.95 18.70 -1.29
C PRO A 352 -18.96 19.69 -0.66
N ARG A 353 -18.50 20.80 -0.10
CA ARG A 353 -19.34 21.84 0.53
C ARG A 353 -19.18 23.18 -0.20
N GLY A 354 -20.29 23.92 -0.34
CA GLY A 354 -20.34 25.24 -1.00
C GLY A 354 -20.15 25.18 -2.52
N GLY A 355 -20.05 26.35 -3.18
CA GLY A 355 -19.85 26.50 -4.65
C GLY A 355 -18.57 25.89 -5.25
N ARG A 356 -17.92 24.96 -4.55
CA ARG A 356 -16.73 24.18 -4.94
C ARG A 356 -17.12 22.82 -5.51
N LEU A 357 -18.20 22.78 -6.28
CA LEU A 357 -18.74 21.54 -6.86
C LEU A 357 -17.97 21.07 -8.09
N LEU A 358 -17.20 21.96 -8.72
CA LEU A 358 -16.48 21.68 -9.96
C LEU A 358 -14.99 21.48 -9.70
N ALA A 359 -14.46 20.35 -10.18
CA ALA A 359 -13.04 20.11 -10.22
C ALA A 359 -12.37 21.12 -11.16
N GLU A 360 -11.24 21.68 -10.73
CA GLU A 360 -10.41 22.55 -11.58
C GLU A 360 -9.14 21.81 -12.00
N LEU A 361 -8.58 22.24 -13.13
CA LEU A 361 -7.21 21.92 -13.50
C LEU A 361 -6.28 22.75 -12.61
N ALA A 362 -5.33 22.11 -11.93
CA ALA A 362 -4.19 22.76 -11.30
C ALA A 362 -2.93 22.45 -12.11
N TYR A 363 -2.12 23.45 -12.41
CA TYR A 363 -0.86 23.25 -13.13
C TYR A 363 0.27 24.14 -12.62
N LEU A 364 1.50 23.68 -12.86
CA LEU A 364 2.73 24.40 -12.56
C LEU A 364 3.73 24.14 -13.69
N THR A 365 4.34 25.20 -14.22
CA THR A 365 5.37 25.04 -15.28
C THR A 365 6.62 24.37 -14.71
N ARG A 366 7.40 23.75 -15.60
CA ARG A 366 8.70 23.15 -15.27
C ARG A 366 9.59 24.12 -14.49
N GLU A 367 9.74 25.33 -15.02
CA GLU A 367 10.60 26.36 -14.44
C GLU A 367 10.10 26.79 -13.05
N GLU A 368 8.80 27.02 -12.89
CA GLU A 368 8.23 27.38 -11.60
C GLU A 368 8.35 26.25 -10.58
N LEU A 369 8.14 24.99 -10.99
CA LEU A 369 8.30 23.82 -10.12
C LEU A 369 9.74 23.72 -9.62
N LEU A 370 10.72 23.73 -10.51
CA LEU A 370 12.13 23.62 -10.13
C LEU A 370 12.60 24.81 -9.28
N ARG A 371 12.11 26.02 -9.56
CA ARG A 371 12.45 27.22 -8.77
C ARG A 371 11.87 27.17 -7.36
N ARG A 372 10.62 26.69 -7.21
CA ARG A 372 9.92 26.64 -5.91
C ARG A 372 10.32 25.44 -5.06
N PHE A 373 10.66 24.32 -5.70
CA PHE A 373 11.00 23.05 -5.06
C PHE A 373 12.31 22.54 -5.66
N PRO A 374 13.45 23.21 -5.37
CA PRO A 374 14.73 22.81 -5.94
C PRO A 374 15.06 21.37 -5.52
N PRO A 375 15.53 20.52 -6.45
CA PRO A 375 15.90 19.15 -6.15
C PRO A 375 17.08 19.11 -5.18
N SER A 376 17.09 18.10 -4.30
CA SER A 376 18.11 17.95 -3.24
C SER A 376 19.51 17.66 -3.79
N THR A 377 19.59 17.16 -5.03
CA THR A 377 20.82 16.93 -5.79
C THR A 377 20.70 17.74 -7.09
N PRO A 378 21.66 18.59 -7.47
CA PRO A 378 21.60 19.30 -8.74
C PRO A 378 21.57 18.27 -9.89
N ALA A 379 20.63 18.43 -10.81
CA ALA A 379 20.63 17.63 -12.02
C ALA A 379 21.93 17.92 -12.78
N SER A 380 22.69 16.88 -13.13
CA SER A 380 23.82 17.04 -14.04
C SER A 380 23.31 17.72 -15.31
N PRO A 381 23.99 18.76 -15.83
CA PRO A 381 23.58 19.37 -17.08
C PRO A 381 23.56 18.30 -18.19
N PRO A 382 22.64 18.41 -19.17
CA PRO A 382 22.68 17.54 -20.33
C PRO A 382 24.06 17.65 -20.99
N PRO A 383 24.64 16.54 -21.50
CA PRO A 383 25.90 16.63 -22.23
C PRO A 383 25.73 17.59 -23.40
N ALA A 384 26.67 18.54 -23.54
CA ALA A 384 26.65 19.48 -24.64
C ALA A 384 26.72 18.71 -25.97
N PRO A 385 25.94 19.10 -26.99
CA PRO A 385 26.04 18.46 -28.30
C PRO A 385 27.38 18.83 -28.93
N GLY A 386 28.30 17.88 -28.93
CA GLY A 386 29.55 17.94 -29.70
C GLY A 386 30.81 18.07 -28.86
N GLU A 387 31.25 16.97 -28.26
CA GLU A 387 32.69 16.69 -28.12
C GLU A 387 32.93 15.23 -28.53
N PRO A 388 33.78 14.96 -29.55
CA PRO A 388 34.13 13.60 -29.92
C PRO A 388 34.91 12.96 -28.78
N GLY A 389 34.45 11.76 -28.37
CA GLY A 389 35.04 11.01 -27.27
C GLY A 389 36.55 10.81 -27.46
N SER A 390 37.33 11.24 -26.48
CA SER A 390 38.74 10.85 -26.37
C SER A 390 38.81 9.35 -26.07
N PRO A 391 39.68 8.58 -26.76
CA PRO A 391 39.84 7.16 -26.48
C PRO A 391 40.48 6.96 -25.10
N PRO A 392 40.18 5.84 -24.41
CA PRO A 392 40.79 5.55 -23.11
C PRO A 392 42.31 5.36 -23.28
N GLY A 393 43.08 6.17 -22.55
CA GLY A 393 44.52 6.09 -22.50
C GLY A 393 44.98 4.73 -21.97
N GLY A 394 45.79 4.03 -22.77
CA GLY A 394 46.57 2.90 -22.31
C GLY A 394 47.65 3.38 -21.35
N GLY A 395 47.62 2.87 -20.12
CA GLY A 395 48.72 2.97 -19.18
C GLY A 395 49.66 1.75 -19.33
N PRO A 396 51.00 1.93 -19.27
CA PRO A 396 51.95 0.83 -19.38
C PRO A 396 52.24 0.16 -18.03
N ALA A 397 52.19 -1.17 -18.00
CA ALA A 397 53.13 -2.14 -17.40
C ALA A 397 52.41 -3.46 -17.15
#